data_AF-A0A1I2Q9J0-F1
#
_entry.id   AF-A0A1I2Q9J0-F1
#
_cell.length_a   1.000
_cell.length_b   1.000
_cell.length_c   1.000
_cell.angle_alpha   90.00
_cell.angle_beta   90.00
_cell.angle_gamma   90.00
#
_symmetry.space_group_name_H-M   'P 1'
#
loop_
_entity.id
_entity.type
_entity.pdbx_description
1 polymer ?
#
loop_
_entity_poly.entity_id
_entity_poly.type
_entity_poly.pdbx_seq_one_letter_code
_entity_poly.pdbx_strand_id
1 'polypeptide(L)'
;MELISPGSLSTGLWIWQLSMLVYLGFWVYALIDVLRNEFRGAHERLMWILIILFAPIIGTFLYLSMGRRARKRRDFKPDFHSKNQ
;
A
#
# COMPACT_ATOMS: atom_id res chain seq x y z
N MET A 1 8.46 29.43 2.40
CA MET A 1 7.61 28.56 3.22
C MET A 1 6.17 28.92 2.89
N GLU A 2 5.66 28.36 1.79
CA GLU A 2 4.28 28.55 1.32
C GLU A 2 3.40 27.54 2.06
N LEU A 3 3.20 27.74 3.37
CA LEU A 3 2.40 26.84 4.17
C LEU A 3 1.13 27.58 4.58
N ILE A 4 0.02 27.04 4.10
CA ILE A 4 -1.36 27.36 4.47
C ILE A 4 -1.97 28.54 3.71
N SER A 5 -2.19 28.37 2.39
CA SER A 5 -3.25 29.11 1.71
C SER A 5 -4.62 28.63 2.25
N PRO A 6 -5.52 29.50 2.73
CA PRO A 6 -6.81 29.12 3.30
C PRO A 6 -7.75 28.39 2.31
N GLY A 7 -7.37 28.23 1.04
CA GLY A 7 -8.08 27.42 0.04
C GLY A 7 -7.65 25.95 -0.07
N SER A 8 -6.53 25.52 0.56
CA SER A 8 -5.98 24.17 0.35
C SER A 8 -6.68 23.06 1.14
N LEU A 9 -7.46 23.40 2.17
CA LEU A 9 -8.23 22.43 2.96
C LEU A 9 -9.31 21.75 2.08
N SER A 10 -9.84 22.46 1.10
CA SER A 10 -10.89 21.96 0.20
C SER A 10 -10.39 20.79 -0.66
N THR A 11 -9.22 20.93 -1.30
CA THR A 11 -8.68 19.90 -2.19
C THR A 11 -8.32 18.61 -1.45
N GLY A 12 -7.82 18.70 -0.22
CA GLY A 12 -7.55 17.52 0.62
C GLY A 12 -8.80 16.72 0.95
N LEU A 13 -9.92 17.41 1.23
CA LEU A 13 -11.21 16.78 1.54
C LEU A 13 -11.75 15.98 0.34
N TRP A 14 -11.65 16.52 -0.87
CA TRP A 14 -12.08 15.82 -2.09
C TRP A 14 -11.27 14.54 -2.34
N ILE A 15 -9.95 14.60 -2.16
CA ILE A 15 -9.06 13.44 -2.30
C ILE A 15 -9.41 12.37 -1.26
N TRP A 16 -9.66 12.78 -0.02
CA TRP A 16 -10.00 11.86 1.06
C TRP A 16 -11.36 11.17 0.82
N GLN A 17 -12.36 11.95 0.38
CA GLN A 17 -13.67 11.42 -0.01
C GLN A 17 -13.58 10.43 -1.17
N LEU A 18 -12.84 10.77 -2.24
CA LEU A 18 -12.66 9.88 -3.38
C LEU A 18 -11.94 8.58 -2.99
N SER A 19 -10.90 8.67 -2.15
CA SER A 19 -10.17 7.51 -1.67
C SER A 19 -11.06 6.57 -0.83
N MET A 20 -11.90 7.15 0.05
CA MET A 20 -12.85 6.39 0.86
C MET A 20 -13.92 5.72 -0.01
N LEU A 21 -14.42 6.42 -1.04
CA LEU A 21 -15.37 5.88 -2.01
C LEU A 21 -14.79 4.70 -2.81
N VAL A 22 -13.55 4.81 -3.30
CA VAL A 22 -12.87 3.73 -4.02
C VAL A 22 -12.65 2.52 -3.12
N TYR A 23 -12.25 2.73 -1.86
CA TYR A 23 -12.09 1.65 -0.89
C TYR A 23 -13.43 0.92 -0.64
N LEU A 24 -14.51 1.68 -0.48
CA LEU A 24 -15.85 1.13 -0.26
C LEU A 24 -16.37 0.40 -1.51
N GLY A 25 -16.10 0.94 -2.70
CA GLY A 25 -16.40 0.28 -3.97
C GLY A 25 -15.66 -1.05 -4.16
N PHE A 26 -14.38 -1.10 -3.76
CA PHE A 26 -13.60 -2.34 -3.78
C PHE A 26 -14.18 -3.38 -2.80
N TRP A 27 -14.62 -2.94 -1.62
CA TRP A 27 -15.31 -3.79 -0.64
C TRP A 27 -16.62 -4.36 -1.17
N VAL A 28 -17.45 -3.52 -1.80
CA VAL A 28 -18.74 -3.95 -2.39
C VAL A 28 -18.50 -4.88 -3.58
N TYR A 29 -17.52 -4.57 -4.44
CA TYR A 29 -17.11 -5.45 -5.53
C TYR A 29 -16.72 -6.83 -5.02
N ALA A 30 -15.89 -6.88 -3.97
CA ALA A 30 -15.46 -8.12 -3.34
C ALA A 30 -16.64 -8.92 -2.74
N LEU A 31 -17.62 -8.22 -2.16
CA LEU A 31 -18.84 -8.84 -1.65
C LEU A 31 -19.71 -9.41 -2.77
N ILE A 32 -19.89 -8.65 -3.87
CA ILE A 32 -20.62 -9.08 -5.06
C ILE A 32 -19.91 -10.28 -5.71
N ASP A 33 -18.59 -10.28 -5.79
CA ASP A 33 -17.79 -11.37 -6.35
C ASP A 33 -18.01 -12.67 -5.55
N VAL A 34 -18.01 -12.61 -4.22
CA VAL A 34 -18.32 -13.75 -3.34
C VAL A 34 -19.76 -14.23 -3.47
N LEU A 35 -20.72 -13.31 -3.70
CA LEU A 35 -22.14 -13.63 -3.87
C LEU A 35 -22.45 -14.21 -5.27
N ARG A 36 -21.76 -13.71 -6.31
CA ARG A 36 -21.99 -14.08 -7.70
C ARG A 36 -21.31 -15.38 -8.08
N ASN A 37 -20.23 -15.73 -7.39
CA ASN A 37 -19.57 -17.00 -7.60
C ASN A 37 -20.35 -18.08 -6.83
N GLU A 38 -21.23 -18.78 -7.55
CA GLU A 38 -21.92 -19.97 -7.02
C GLU A 38 -20.91 -21.10 -6.91
N PHE A 39 -20.18 -21.09 -5.79
CA PHE A 39 -19.13 -22.05 -5.51
C PHE A 39 -19.73 -23.45 -5.43
N ARG A 40 -19.34 -24.29 -6.40
CA ARG A 40 -19.75 -25.69 -6.49
C ARG A 40 -19.20 -26.53 -5.33
N GLY A 41 -18.22 -26.00 -4.58
CA GLY A 41 -17.69 -26.58 -3.36
C GLY A 41 -17.39 -25.54 -2.27
N ALA A 42 -17.65 -25.90 -1.00
CA ALA A 42 -17.45 -25.03 0.16
C ALA A 42 -16.03 -24.46 0.29
N HIS A 43 -15.02 -25.17 -0.22
CA HIS A 43 -13.61 -24.77 -0.16
C HIS A 43 -13.27 -23.57 -1.07
N GLU A 44 -13.89 -23.47 -2.25
CA GLU A 44 -13.60 -22.37 -3.18
C GLU A 44 -14.16 -21.04 -2.66
N ARG A 45 -15.34 -21.07 -2.01
CA ARG A 45 -15.92 -19.91 -1.34
C ARG A 45 -15.03 -19.36 -0.24
N LEU A 46 -14.48 -20.27 0.57
CA LEU A 46 -13.57 -19.93 1.65
C LEU A 46 -12.28 -19.29 1.14
N MET A 47 -11.69 -19.82 0.05
CA MET A 47 -10.46 -19.26 -0.54
C MET A 47 -10.65 -17.81 -1.01
N TRP A 48 -11.75 -17.48 -1.68
CA TRP A 48 -12.01 -16.12 -2.14
C TRP A 48 -12.19 -15.12 -0.99
N ILE A 49 -12.94 -15.50 0.05
CA ILE A 49 -13.08 -14.69 1.27
C ILE A 49 -11.71 -14.49 1.93
N LEU A 50 -10.87 -15.53 1.97
CA LEU A 50 -9.52 -15.45 2.54
C LEU A 50 -8.63 -14.50 1.74
N ILE A 51 -8.65 -14.56 0.41
CA ILE A 51 -7.86 -13.66 -0.44
C ILE A 51 -8.29 -12.21 -0.22
N ILE A 52 -9.61 -11.93 -0.18
CA ILE A 52 -10.14 -10.58 0.05
C ILE A 52 -9.72 -10.06 1.44
N LEU A 53 -9.81 -10.90 2.47
CA LEU A 53 -9.46 -10.53 3.85
C LEU A 53 -7.95 -10.31 4.03
N PHE A 54 -7.12 -11.14 3.40
CA PHE A 54 -5.66 -11.13 3.58
C PHE A 54 -4.91 -10.28 2.55
N ALA A 55 -5.50 -9.90 1.41
CA ALA A 55 -4.89 -9.01 0.42
C ALA A 55 -4.29 -7.72 1.03
N PRO A 56 -5.00 -6.94 1.88
CA PRO A 56 -4.41 -5.75 2.50
C PRO A 56 -3.25 -6.08 3.44
N ILE A 57 -3.33 -7.20 4.18
CA ILE A 57 -2.31 -7.65 5.13
C ILE A 57 -1.03 -8.07 4.38
N ILE A 58 -1.18 -8.86 3.32
CA ILE A 58 -0.07 -9.32 2.47
C ILE A 58 0.61 -8.12 1.81
N GLY A 59 -0.15 -7.13 1.35
CA GLY A 59 0.39 -5.89 0.78
C GLY A 59 1.28 -5.12 1.76
N THR A 60 0.84 -4.94 3.01
CA THR A 60 1.65 -4.30 4.07
C THR A 60 2.89 -5.12 4.40
N PHE A 61 2.76 -6.44 4.51
CA PHE A 61 3.88 -7.32 4.83
C PHE A 61 4.94 -7.30 3.71
N LEU A 62 4.51 -7.27 2.45
CA LEU A 62 5.38 -7.17 1.29
C LEU A 62 6.16 -5.84 1.30
N TYR A 63 5.50 -4.72 1.60
CA TYR A 63 6.15 -3.40 1.73
C TYR A 63 7.26 -3.40 2.80
N LEU A 64 6.96 -3.94 3.99
CA LEU A 64 7.94 -4.08 5.08
C LEU A 64 9.08 -5.06 4.74
N SER A 65 8.77 -6.11 3.98
CA SER A 65 9.78 -7.07 3.50
C SER A 65 10.75 -6.42 2.50
N MET A 66 10.24 -5.62 1.57
CA MET A 66 11.04 -4.98 0.53
C MET A 66 11.97 -3.89 1.09
N GLY A 67 11.51 -3.13 2.10
CA GLY A 67 12.32 -2.09 2.77
C GLY A 67 13.60 -2.62 3.44
N ARG A 68 13.62 -3.91 3.84
CA ARG A 68 14.79 -4.52 4.47
C ARG A 68 15.92 -4.85 3.49
N ARG A 69 15.64 -4.97 2.19
CA ARG A 69 16.63 -5.38 1.18
C ARG A 69 17.45 -4.21 0.61
N ALA A 70 16.99 -2.96 0.79
CA ALA A 70 17.64 -1.76 0.25
C ALA A 70 18.79 -1.20 1.11
N ARG A 71 19.14 -1.82 2.24
CA ARG A 71 20.33 -1.44 3.03
C ARG A 71 21.60 -2.03 2.41
N LYS A 72 21.89 -1.64 1.17
CA LYS A 72 23.24 -1.76 0.61
C LYS A 72 24.11 -0.85 1.49
N ARG A 73 25.01 -1.42 2.30
CA ARG A 73 25.98 -0.64 3.09
C ARG A 73 26.57 0.39 2.15
N ARG A 74 26.27 1.67 2.35
CA ARG A 74 27.02 2.75 1.71
C ARG A 74 28.36 2.70 2.42
N ASP A 75 29.27 1.92 1.86
CA ASP A 75 30.65 1.86 2.30
C ASP A 75 31.24 3.24 1.99
N PHE A 76 31.22 4.12 2.99
CA PHE A 76 31.89 5.40 2.90
C PHE A 76 33.37 5.10 3.06
N LYS A 77 34.08 5.01 1.92
CA LYS A 77 35.54 5.01 1.86
C LYS A 77 35.99 6.45 1.63
N PRO A 78 36.27 7.24 2.68
CA PRO A 78 36.92 8.52 2.50
C PRO A 78 38.37 8.25 2.09
N ASP A 79 38.70 8.61 0.85
CA ASP A 79 40.08 8.57 0.36
C ASP A 79 40.80 9.84 0.84
N PHE A 80 41.41 9.75 2.02
CA PHE A 80 42.28 10.80 2.54
C PHE A 80 43.69 10.60 1.99
N HIS A 81 43.88 10.94 0.72
CA HIS A 81 45.20 10.98 0.10
C HIS A 81 45.94 12.24 0.58
N SER A 82 46.64 12.15 1.71
CA SER A 82 47.53 13.23 2.17
C SER A 82 48.80 13.23 1.32
N LYS A 83 48.83 14.11 0.33
CA LYS A 83 50.00 14.39 -0.49
C LYS A 83 50.98 15.24 0.33
N ASN A 84 51.86 14.58 1.09
CA ASN A 84 52.97 15.26 1.75
C ASN A 84 54.12 15.41 0.74
N GLN A 85 54.42 16.68 0.51
CA GLN A 85 55.64 17.21 -0.09
C GLN A 85 56.82 16.98 0.86
#